data_AF-A0A2N4Z7E6-F1
#
_entry.id   AF-A0A2N4Z7E6-F1
#
_cell.length_a   1.000
_cell.length_b   1.000
_cell.length_c   1.000
_cell.angle_alpha   90.00
_cell.angle_beta   90.00
_cell.angle_gamma   90.00
#
_symmetry.space_group_name_H-M   'P 1'
#
loop_
_entity.id
_entity.type
_entity.pdbx_description
1 polymer ?
#
loop_
_entity_poly.entity_id
_entity_poly.type
_entity_poly.pdbx_seq_one_letter_code
_entity_poly.pdbx_strand_id
1 'polypeptide(L)'
;MRLIYTFLLALSLSFGAYAATAPDAKQITQELEQAKAAKPAQPETVEVLQSTLNALEEQKSSLERARQYQDVIDNFPKLFQSLRSQLNNLSEEPRQVPTGLTADALNQEILQVSSQLLESSRQAQQEQDRAREIADSLNQLPQQQTDARRQLNEVERRIGTQTGNNALAQAQNLALQAESARLKALVDELDLAQLSANNRQE
;
A
#
# COMPACT_ATOMS: atom_id res chain seq x y z
N MET A 1 -9.56 47.88 24.53
CA MET A 1 -10.54 47.16 23.71
C MET A 1 -10.12 46.86 22.25
N ARG A 2 -8.86 47.11 21.81
CA ARG A 2 -8.39 46.72 20.46
C ARG A 2 -7.34 45.59 20.44
N LEU A 3 -6.61 45.39 21.55
CA LEU A 3 -5.58 44.36 21.69
C LEU A 3 -6.13 42.97 22.08
N ILE A 4 -7.36 42.92 22.60
CA ILE A 4 -8.01 41.65 23.00
C ILE A 4 -8.52 40.90 21.76
N TYR A 5 -9.02 41.62 20.75
CA TYR A 5 -9.52 41.01 19.51
C TYR A 5 -8.40 40.41 18.64
N THR A 6 -7.20 41.01 18.63
CA THR A 6 -6.07 40.48 17.88
C THR A 6 -5.50 39.20 18.50
N PHE A 7 -5.63 39.03 19.82
CA PHE A 7 -5.20 37.80 20.50
C PHE A 7 -6.21 36.65 20.29
N LEU A 8 -7.51 36.96 20.30
CA LEU A 8 -8.57 35.98 20.01
C LEU A 8 -8.60 35.53 18.55
N LEU A 9 -8.28 36.42 17.60
CA LEU A 9 -8.24 36.09 16.18
C LEU A 9 -6.97 35.32 15.77
N ALA A 10 -5.87 35.46 16.53
CA ALA A 10 -4.67 34.65 16.35
C ALA A 10 -4.85 33.23 16.93
N LEU A 11 -5.64 33.07 18.00
CA LEU A 11 -5.93 31.77 18.60
C LEU A 11 -6.94 30.94 17.78
N SER A 12 -7.78 31.58 16.97
CA SER A 12 -8.73 30.88 16.08
C SER A 12 -8.12 30.37 14.78
N LEU A 13 -6.88 30.75 14.46
CA LEU A 13 -6.14 30.25 13.28
C LEU A 13 -5.22 29.05 13.61
N SER A 14 -5.12 28.66 14.89
CA SER A 14 -4.32 27.51 15.33
C SER A 14 -5.11 26.19 15.42
N PHE A 15 -6.40 26.20 15.10
CA PHE A 15 -7.13 24.97 14.77
C PHE A 15 -6.81 24.57 13.33
N GLY A 16 -5.54 24.21 13.11
CA GLY A 16 -5.15 23.40 11.98
C GLY A 16 -5.91 22.08 12.05
N ALA A 17 -6.47 21.69 10.90
CA ALA A 17 -7.18 20.45 10.66
C ALA A 17 -6.84 19.33 11.65
N TYR A 18 -7.83 18.90 12.43
CA TYR A 18 -7.82 17.56 13.01
C TYR A 18 -7.96 16.54 11.86
N ALA A 19 -6.88 16.35 11.11
CA ALA A 19 -6.51 14.99 10.77
C ALA A 19 -6.21 14.32 12.10
N ALA A 20 -6.72 13.11 12.34
CA ALA A 20 -6.28 12.32 13.48
C ALA A 20 -4.76 12.13 13.36
N THR A 21 -3.99 13.00 14.03
CA THR A 21 -2.54 13.06 13.92
C THR A 21 -2.00 11.77 14.51
N ALA A 22 -1.47 10.90 13.66
CA ALA A 22 -0.73 9.74 14.10
C ALA A 22 0.35 10.20 15.10
N PRO A 23 0.59 9.45 16.18
CA PRO A 23 1.57 9.84 17.20
C PRO A 23 2.98 9.93 16.59
N ASP A 24 3.79 10.89 17.05
CA ASP A 24 5.11 11.14 16.48
C ASP A 24 6.07 10.01 16.87
N ALA A 25 6.54 9.27 15.86
CA ALA A 25 7.48 8.16 16.03
C ALA A 25 8.74 8.56 16.81
N LYS A 26 9.23 9.81 16.64
CA LYS A 26 10.42 10.29 17.37
C LYS A 26 10.16 10.45 18.86
N GLN A 27 8.97 10.90 19.23
CA GLN A 27 8.55 11.06 20.62
C GLN A 27 8.39 9.68 21.27
N ILE A 28 7.74 8.74 20.58
CA ILE A 28 7.55 7.36 21.06
C ILE A 28 8.89 6.63 21.23
N THR A 29 9.87 6.82 20.32
CA THR A 29 11.22 6.25 20.51
C THR A 29 11.92 6.81 21.73
N GLN A 30 11.75 8.11 22.02
CA GLN A 30 12.34 8.72 23.19
C GLN A 30 11.68 8.23 24.49
N GLU A 31 10.35 8.08 24.50
CA GLU A 31 9.62 7.49 25.62
C GLU A 31 10.00 6.02 25.85
N LEU A 32 10.26 5.27 24.77
CA LEU A 32 10.72 3.88 24.84
C LEU A 32 12.09 3.78 25.54
N GLU A 33 13.03 4.66 25.18
CA GLU A 33 14.34 4.72 25.83
C GLU A 33 14.22 5.11 27.30
N GLN A 34 13.35 6.07 27.62
CA GLN A 34 13.07 6.47 29.01
C GLN A 34 12.45 5.33 29.83
N ALA A 35 11.47 4.61 29.26
CA ALA A 35 10.83 3.47 29.92
C ALA A 35 11.80 2.31 30.16
N LYS A 36 12.76 2.10 29.25
CA LYS A 36 13.86 1.11 29.42
C LYS A 36 14.86 1.54 30.49
N ALA A 37 15.12 2.84 30.62
CA ALA A 37 16.07 3.39 31.59
C ALA A 37 15.48 3.60 33.00
N ALA A 38 14.15 3.59 33.13
CA ALA A 38 13.44 3.80 34.39
C ALA A 38 13.70 2.69 35.42
N LYS A 39 13.76 3.08 36.71
CA LYS A 39 13.83 2.15 37.86
C LYS A 39 12.65 2.44 38.80
N PRO A 40 11.75 1.46 39.07
CA PRO A 40 11.75 0.09 38.55
C PRO A 40 11.45 0.02 37.04
N ALA A 41 11.92 -1.06 36.39
CA ALA A 41 11.68 -1.30 34.97
C ALA A 41 10.18 -1.48 34.69
N GLN A 42 9.69 -0.92 33.59
CA GLN A 42 8.29 -0.98 33.17
C GLN A 42 8.16 -1.80 31.89
N PRO A 43 8.21 -3.15 31.97
CA PRO A 43 8.23 -4.02 30.79
C PRO A 43 6.98 -3.87 29.92
N GLU A 44 5.81 -3.73 30.54
CA GLU A 44 4.53 -3.56 29.82
C GLU A 44 4.52 -2.26 29.00
N THR A 45 5.05 -1.16 29.54
CA THR A 45 5.15 0.11 28.82
C THR A 45 6.12 0.02 27.65
N VAL A 46 7.24 -0.70 27.81
CA VAL A 46 8.22 -0.94 26.73
C VAL A 46 7.59 -1.74 25.58
N GLU A 47 6.83 -2.79 25.89
CA GLU A 47 6.15 -3.63 24.89
C GLU A 47 5.10 -2.83 24.10
N VAL A 48 4.29 -2.04 24.80
CA VAL A 48 3.26 -1.18 24.19
C VAL A 48 3.89 -0.11 23.29
N LEU A 49 4.98 0.53 23.71
CA LEU A 49 5.66 1.52 22.88
C LEU A 49 6.35 0.88 21.66
N GLN A 50 6.85 -0.35 21.77
CA GLN A 50 7.38 -1.10 20.63
C GLN A 50 6.29 -1.45 19.61
N SER A 51 5.14 -1.97 20.06
CA SER A 51 4.03 -2.26 19.16
C SER A 51 3.49 -1.00 18.48
N THR A 52 3.49 0.14 19.20
CA THR A 52 3.14 1.45 18.64
C THR A 52 4.06 1.84 17.47
N LEU A 53 5.38 1.66 17.63
CA LEU A 53 6.34 1.96 16.54
C LEU A 53 6.14 1.05 15.33
N ASN A 54 5.92 -0.25 15.56
CA ASN A 54 5.63 -1.20 14.49
C ASN A 54 4.35 -0.81 13.74
N ALA A 55 3.29 -0.40 14.45
CA ALA A 55 2.05 0.05 13.84
C ALA A 55 2.26 1.31 12.96
N LEU A 56 3.10 2.24 13.39
CA LEU A 56 3.46 3.42 12.59
C LEU A 56 4.31 3.08 11.37
N GLU A 57 5.16 2.06 11.44
CA GLU A 57 5.92 1.57 10.30
C GLU A 57 5.01 0.90 9.26
N GLU A 58 4.11 0.03 9.70
CA GLU A 58 3.09 -0.57 8.85
C GLU A 58 2.19 0.48 8.20
N GLN A 59 1.81 1.53 8.94
CA GLN A 59 1.08 2.66 8.41
C GLN A 59 1.82 3.32 7.24
N LYS A 60 3.13 3.59 7.39
CA LYS A 60 3.94 4.18 6.33
C LYS A 60 4.02 3.27 5.11
N SER A 61 4.24 1.98 5.32
CA SER A 61 4.26 0.98 4.26
C SER A 61 2.94 0.96 3.48
N SER A 62 1.82 1.06 4.20
CA SER A 62 0.49 1.11 3.61
C SER A 62 0.27 2.39 2.79
N LEU A 63 0.70 3.55 3.30
CA LEU A 63 0.66 4.82 2.55
C LEU A 63 1.53 4.79 1.28
N GLU A 64 2.68 4.13 1.32
CA GLU A 64 3.54 3.95 0.15
C GLU A 64 2.86 3.08 -0.91
N ARG A 65 2.25 1.95 -0.50
CA ARG A 65 1.47 1.10 -1.42
C ARG A 65 0.26 1.84 -2.00
N ALA A 66 -0.47 2.59 -1.17
CA ALA A 66 -1.55 3.46 -1.61
C ALA A 66 -1.09 4.44 -2.70
N ARG A 67 0.07 5.08 -2.54
CA ARG A 67 0.66 5.95 -3.58
C ARG A 67 0.98 5.20 -4.86
N GLN A 68 1.53 3.99 -4.76
CA GLN A 68 1.80 3.17 -5.94
C GLN A 68 0.51 2.82 -6.70
N TYR A 69 -0.58 2.50 -5.99
CA TYR A 69 -1.89 2.27 -6.62
C TYR A 69 -2.42 3.54 -7.27
N GLN A 70 -2.27 4.70 -6.63
CA GLN A 70 -2.63 5.98 -7.22
C GLN A 70 -1.83 6.27 -8.50
N ASP A 71 -0.51 6.08 -8.49
CA ASP A 71 0.35 6.27 -9.66
C ASP A 71 -0.07 5.34 -10.82
N VAL A 72 -0.44 4.09 -10.52
CA VAL A 72 -0.99 3.17 -11.50
C VAL A 72 -2.29 3.73 -12.06
N ILE A 73 -3.24 4.13 -11.20
CA ILE A 73 -4.54 4.67 -11.62
C ILE A 73 -4.34 5.85 -12.58
N ASP A 74 -3.45 6.78 -12.24
CA ASP A 74 -3.23 8.01 -13.01
C ASP A 74 -2.50 7.76 -14.33
N ASN A 75 -1.57 6.79 -14.37
CA ASN A 75 -0.74 6.52 -15.55
C ASN A 75 -1.28 5.39 -16.43
N PHE A 76 -2.24 4.59 -15.96
CA PHE A 76 -2.80 3.46 -16.71
C PHE A 76 -3.29 3.85 -18.11
N PRO A 77 -4.04 4.96 -18.32
CA PRO A 77 -4.50 5.33 -19.66
C PRO A 77 -3.36 5.57 -20.65
N LYS A 78 -2.27 6.19 -20.21
CA LYS A 78 -1.09 6.46 -21.03
C LYS A 78 -0.34 5.17 -21.36
N LEU A 79 -0.17 4.30 -20.36
CA LEU A 79 0.46 3.00 -20.53
C LEU A 79 -0.33 2.16 -21.53
N PHE A 80 -1.65 2.08 -21.37
CA PHE A 80 -2.55 1.35 -22.26
C PHE A 80 -2.49 1.90 -23.70
N GLN A 81 -2.52 3.22 -23.88
CA GLN A 81 -2.38 3.84 -25.19
C GLN A 81 -1.02 3.51 -25.83
N SER A 82 0.07 3.58 -25.07
CA SER A 82 1.40 3.23 -25.55
C SER A 82 1.51 1.77 -25.96
N LEU A 83 0.92 0.85 -25.18
CA LEU A 83 0.88 -0.58 -25.47
C LEU A 83 0.08 -0.83 -26.75
N ARG A 84 -1.09 -0.20 -26.90
CA ARG A 84 -1.91 -0.32 -28.11
C ARG A 84 -1.18 0.18 -29.36
N SER A 85 -0.45 1.29 -29.25
CA SER A 85 0.39 1.78 -30.35
C SER A 85 1.52 0.82 -30.69
N GLN A 86 2.18 0.22 -29.69
CA GLN A 86 3.20 -0.81 -29.91
C GLN A 86 2.62 -2.04 -30.59
N LEU A 87 1.45 -2.52 -30.13
CA LEU A 87 0.75 -3.65 -30.73
C LEU A 87 0.36 -3.37 -32.19
N ASN A 88 -0.14 -2.18 -32.50
CA ASN A 88 -0.47 -1.80 -33.88
C ASN A 88 0.78 -1.67 -34.77
N ASN A 89 1.94 -1.38 -34.19
CA ASN A 89 3.21 -1.26 -34.91
C ASN A 89 3.95 -2.62 -35.04
N LEU A 90 3.54 -3.66 -34.32
CA LEU A 90 4.00 -5.01 -34.57
C LEU A 90 3.43 -5.45 -35.92
N SER A 91 4.28 -5.57 -36.93
CA SER A 91 3.87 -6.05 -38.24
C SER A 91 3.35 -7.49 -38.14
N GLU A 92 2.10 -7.73 -38.52
CA GLU A 92 1.53 -9.06 -38.74
C GLU A 92 2.09 -9.75 -40.00
N GLU A 93 3.11 -9.17 -40.64
CA GLU A 93 3.70 -9.73 -41.83
C GLU A 93 4.46 -11.01 -41.47
N PRO A 94 4.08 -12.19 -42.03
CA PRO A 94 4.80 -13.42 -41.79
C PRO A 94 6.27 -13.20 -42.13
N ARG A 95 7.19 -13.61 -41.26
CA ARG A 95 8.62 -13.57 -41.58
C ARG A 95 8.81 -14.24 -42.94
N GLN A 96 9.27 -13.46 -43.91
CA GLN A 96 9.48 -13.97 -45.26
C GLN A 96 10.64 -14.96 -45.22
N VAL A 97 10.37 -16.21 -45.57
CA VAL A 97 11.41 -17.25 -45.67
C VAL A 97 12.18 -17.00 -46.97
N PRO A 98 13.50 -16.74 -46.92
CA PRO A 98 14.31 -16.47 -48.12
C PRO A 98 14.26 -17.66 -49.09
N THR A 99 13.98 -17.39 -50.37
CA THR A 99 13.77 -18.40 -51.43
C THR A 99 15.06 -19.07 -51.95
N GLY A 100 16.13 -19.11 -51.15
CA GLY A 100 17.43 -19.69 -51.51
C GLY A 100 18.13 -20.48 -50.40
N LEU A 101 17.44 -20.80 -49.31
CA LEU A 101 18.02 -21.55 -48.20
C LEU A 101 18.30 -23.01 -48.59
N THR A 102 19.45 -23.53 -48.16
CA THR A 102 19.76 -24.97 -48.24
C THR A 102 18.89 -25.75 -47.24
N ALA A 103 18.70 -27.06 -47.49
CA ALA A 103 17.92 -27.92 -46.59
C ALA A 103 18.43 -27.89 -45.13
N ASP A 104 19.75 -27.80 -44.94
CA ASP A 104 20.37 -27.69 -43.61
C ASP A 104 20.06 -26.36 -42.92
N ALA A 105 20.05 -25.25 -43.67
CA ALA A 105 19.73 -23.94 -43.13
C ALA A 105 18.25 -23.84 -42.71
N LEU A 106 17.34 -24.44 -43.50
CA LEU A 106 15.93 -24.60 -43.15
C LEU A 106 15.75 -25.43 -41.86
N ASN A 107 16.49 -26.53 -41.70
CA ASN A 107 16.43 -27.34 -40.49
C ASN A 107 16.87 -26.57 -39.23
N GLN A 108 17.94 -25.77 -39.34
CA GLN A 108 18.38 -24.91 -38.24
C GLN A 108 17.34 -23.84 -37.89
N GLU A 109 16.72 -23.22 -38.88
CA GLU A 109 15.65 -22.24 -38.68
C GLU A 109 14.41 -22.87 -38.02
N ILE A 110 14.01 -24.07 -38.44
CA ILE A 110 12.93 -24.84 -37.80
C ILE A 110 13.24 -25.11 -36.33
N LEU A 111 14.46 -25.54 -36.00
CA LEU A 111 14.87 -25.77 -34.61
C LEU A 111 14.84 -24.47 -33.80
N GLN A 112 15.33 -23.37 -34.38
CA GLN A 112 15.33 -22.06 -33.73
C GLN A 112 13.91 -21.55 -33.46
N VAL A 113 13.03 -21.60 -34.46
CA VAL A 113 11.61 -21.20 -34.33
C VAL A 113 10.89 -22.08 -33.32
N SER A 114 11.15 -23.40 -33.32
CA SER A 114 10.59 -24.33 -32.33
C SER A 114 11.03 -23.98 -30.90
N SER A 115 12.31 -23.66 -30.70
CA SER A 115 12.81 -23.21 -29.39
C SER A 115 12.16 -21.91 -28.93
N GLN A 116 11.98 -20.95 -29.84
CA GLN A 116 11.31 -19.68 -29.54
C GLN A 116 9.83 -19.87 -29.21
N LEU A 117 9.15 -20.79 -29.90
CA LEU A 117 7.75 -21.12 -29.64
C LEU A 117 7.57 -21.83 -28.30
N LEU A 118 8.46 -22.75 -27.95
CA LEU A 118 8.46 -23.39 -26.62
C LEU A 118 8.68 -22.37 -25.51
N GLU A 119 9.59 -21.42 -25.68
CA GLU A 119 9.82 -20.36 -24.69
C GLU A 119 8.64 -19.40 -24.59
N SER A 120 8.05 -19.00 -25.72
CA SER A 120 6.85 -18.16 -25.73
C SER A 120 5.67 -18.87 -25.05
N SER A 121 5.54 -20.19 -25.24
CA SER A 121 4.54 -21.02 -24.57
C SER A 121 4.74 -21.04 -23.05
N ARG A 122 5.99 -21.18 -22.58
CA ARG A 122 6.31 -21.10 -21.14
C ARG A 122 5.97 -19.74 -20.56
N GLN A 123 6.31 -18.66 -21.26
CA GLN A 123 5.97 -17.30 -20.83
C GLN A 123 4.45 -17.10 -20.75
N ALA A 124 3.71 -17.57 -21.76
CA ALA A 124 2.24 -17.49 -21.76
C ALA A 124 1.63 -18.26 -20.58
N GLN A 125 2.19 -19.43 -20.23
CA GLN A 125 1.75 -20.20 -19.07
C GLN A 125 2.05 -19.46 -17.76
N GLN A 126 3.24 -18.87 -17.62
CA GLN A 126 3.58 -18.07 -16.44
C GLN A 126 2.65 -16.86 -16.27
N GLU A 127 2.32 -16.17 -17.36
CA GLU A 127 1.37 -15.04 -17.33
C GLU A 127 -0.05 -15.50 -16.97
N GLN A 128 -0.46 -16.70 -17.41
CA GLN A 128 -1.74 -17.28 -17.00
C GLN A 128 -1.77 -17.58 -15.49
N ASP A 129 -0.69 -18.14 -14.95
CA ASP A 129 -0.60 -18.43 -13.52
C ASP A 129 -0.60 -17.13 -12.70
N ARG A 130 0.15 -16.11 -13.14
CA ARG A 130 0.11 -14.76 -12.55
C ARG A 130 -1.30 -14.15 -12.60
N ALA A 131 -2.01 -14.30 -13.70
CA ALA A 131 -3.37 -13.79 -13.84
C ALA A 131 -4.33 -14.47 -12.85
N ARG A 132 -4.14 -15.77 -12.57
CA ARG A 132 -4.91 -16.49 -11.54
C ARG A 132 -4.60 -15.98 -10.13
N GLU A 133 -3.32 -15.81 -9.79
CA GLU A 133 -2.92 -15.26 -8.49
C GLU A 133 -3.49 -13.86 -8.26
N ILE A 134 -3.50 -13.02 -9.30
CA ILE A 134 -4.12 -11.70 -9.25
C ILE A 134 -5.63 -11.84 -9.04
N ALA A 135 -6.32 -12.70 -9.80
CA ALA A 135 -7.76 -12.90 -9.65
C ALA A 135 -8.13 -13.38 -8.24
N ASP A 136 -7.37 -14.31 -7.67
CA ASP A 136 -7.57 -14.79 -6.30
C ASP A 136 -7.36 -13.66 -5.28
N SER A 137 -6.32 -12.83 -5.47
CA SER A 137 -6.08 -11.67 -4.62
C SER A 137 -7.22 -10.64 -4.70
N LEU A 138 -7.71 -10.35 -5.92
CA LEU A 138 -8.83 -9.44 -6.15
C LEU A 138 -10.13 -9.96 -5.52
N ASN A 139 -10.35 -11.28 -5.53
CA ASN A 139 -11.51 -11.89 -4.88
C ASN A 139 -11.47 -11.73 -3.35
N GLN A 140 -10.28 -11.62 -2.75
CA GLN A 140 -10.12 -11.44 -1.30
C GLN A 140 -10.22 -9.97 -0.85
N LEU A 141 -9.97 -9.00 -1.73
CA LEU A 141 -9.97 -7.57 -1.39
C LEU A 141 -11.26 -7.10 -0.67
N PRO A 142 -12.49 -7.45 -1.12
CA PRO A 142 -13.71 -6.99 -0.45
C PRO A 142 -13.82 -7.49 0.99
N GLN A 143 -13.36 -8.72 1.26
CA GLN A 143 -13.33 -9.27 2.61
C GLN A 143 -12.30 -8.53 3.47
N GLN A 144 -11.09 -8.31 2.94
CA GLN A 144 -10.04 -7.57 3.64
C GLN A 144 -10.47 -6.15 3.99
N GLN A 145 -11.14 -5.43 3.07
CA GLN A 145 -11.70 -4.11 3.34
C GLN A 145 -12.74 -4.14 4.46
N THR A 146 -13.66 -5.11 4.42
CA THR A 146 -14.70 -5.26 5.45
C THR A 146 -14.10 -5.51 6.81
N ASP A 147 -13.10 -6.38 6.89
CA ASP A 147 -12.43 -6.72 8.14
C ASP A 147 -11.57 -5.55 8.65
N ALA A 148 -10.84 -4.85 7.79
CA ALA A 148 -10.07 -3.66 8.15
C ALA A 148 -10.97 -2.53 8.68
N ARG A 149 -12.11 -2.26 8.00
CA ARG A 149 -13.11 -1.27 8.46
C ARG A 149 -13.73 -1.67 9.79
N ARG A 150 -14.02 -2.95 10.01
CA ARG A 150 -14.55 -3.45 11.29
C ARG A 150 -13.53 -3.24 12.42
N GLN A 151 -12.27 -3.61 12.19
CA GLN A 151 -11.20 -3.42 13.17
C GLN A 151 -10.99 -1.93 13.49
N LEU A 152 -11.01 -1.07 12.47
CA LEU A 152 -10.89 0.37 12.65
C LEU A 152 -11.98 0.92 13.59
N ASN A 153 -13.24 0.57 13.33
CA ASN A 153 -14.36 1.00 14.16
C ASN A 153 -14.24 0.53 15.62
N GLU A 154 -13.75 -0.70 15.84
CA GLU A 154 -13.53 -1.23 17.19
C GLU A 154 -12.40 -0.48 17.92
N VAL A 155 -11.29 -0.18 17.24
CA VAL A 155 -10.19 0.60 17.81
C VAL A 155 -10.62 2.03 18.11
N GLU A 156 -11.35 2.68 17.20
CA GLU A 156 -11.89 4.04 17.42
C GLU A 156 -12.86 4.07 18.61
N ARG A 157 -13.70 3.04 18.76
CA ARG A 157 -14.56 2.91 19.93
C ARG A 157 -13.76 2.79 21.22
N ARG A 158 -12.66 2.02 21.22
CA ARG A 158 -11.79 1.87 22.39
C ARG A 158 -11.14 3.18 22.79
N ILE A 159 -10.62 3.95 21.81
CA ILE A 159 -10.06 5.28 22.06
C ILE A 159 -11.07 6.18 22.77
N GLY A 160 -12.34 6.17 22.36
CA GLY A 160 -13.39 6.97 23.00
C GLY A 160 -13.79 6.53 24.42
N THR A 161 -13.37 5.34 24.85
CA THR A 161 -13.73 4.75 26.16
C THR A 161 -12.56 4.63 27.13
N GLN A 162 -11.32 4.86 26.66
CA GLN A 162 -10.13 4.67 27.48
C GLN A 162 -9.86 5.94 28.30
N THR A 163 -10.12 5.86 29.61
CA THR A 163 -9.87 6.95 30.56
C THR A 163 -8.89 6.47 31.63
N GLY A 164 -7.68 7.02 31.62
CA GLY A 164 -6.63 6.74 32.61
C GLY A 164 -5.47 7.72 32.49
N ASN A 165 -4.96 8.20 33.62
CA ASN A 165 -3.94 9.27 33.67
C ASN A 165 -2.52 8.77 34.08
N ASN A 166 -2.29 7.45 34.13
CA ASN A 166 -0.96 6.90 34.44
C ASN A 166 -0.11 6.71 33.17
N ALA A 167 1.21 6.58 33.33
CA ALA A 167 2.15 6.45 32.21
C ALA A 167 1.82 5.24 31.29
N LEU A 168 1.36 4.13 31.88
CA LEU A 168 0.90 2.97 31.11
C LEU A 168 -0.35 3.27 30.28
N ALA A 169 -1.35 3.96 30.84
CA ALA A 169 -2.54 4.36 30.08
C ALA A 169 -2.20 5.38 28.99
N GLN A 170 -1.22 6.26 29.20
CA GLN A 170 -0.74 7.16 28.15
C GLN A 170 -0.11 6.38 26.99
N ALA A 171 0.79 5.43 27.28
CA ALA A 171 1.36 4.55 26.26
C ALA A 171 0.30 3.71 25.52
N GLN A 172 -0.70 3.19 26.24
CA GLN A 172 -1.81 2.44 25.63
C GLN A 172 -2.68 3.32 24.74
N ASN A 173 -2.92 4.58 25.13
CA ASN A 173 -3.65 5.53 24.28
C ASN A 173 -2.86 5.85 23.00
N LEU A 174 -1.54 6.04 23.10
CA LEU A 174 -0.68 6.23 21.93
C LEU A 174 -0.71 5.00 21.01
N ALA A 175 -0.66 3.79 21.58
CA ALA A 175 -0.76 2.55 20.82
C ALA A 175 -2.08 2.43 20.06
N LEU A 176 -3.21 2.74 20.71
CA LEU A 176 -4.52 2.74 20.04
C LEU A 176 -4.61 3.80 18.94
N GLN A 177 -4.04 4.99 19.15
CA GLN A 177 -4.00 6.03 18.12
C GLN A 177 -3.15 5.62 16.92
N ALA A 178 -1.97 5.02 17.14
CA ALA A 178 -1.14 4.47 16.07
C ALA A 178 -1.86 3.35 15.31
N GLU A 179 -2.53 2.45 16.03
CA GLU A 179 -3.29 1.35 15.43
C GLU A 179 -4.48 1.86 14.61
N SER A 180 -5.21 2.87 15.10
CA SER A 180 -6.27 3.52 14.32
C SER A 180 -5.71 4.17 13.05
N ALA A 181 -4.58 4.85 13.14
CA ALA A 181 -3.94 5.51 12.00
C ALA A 181 -3.43 4.48 10.96
N ARG A 182 -2.88 3.35 11.44
CA ARG A 182 -2.48 2.19 10.63
C ARG A 182 -3.67 1.58 9.89
N LEU A 183 -4.75 1.29 10.60
CA LEU A 183 -5.96 0.70 10.02
C LEU A 183 -6.64 1.65 9.03
N LYS A 184 -6.63 2.97 9.28
CA LYS A 184 -7.08 3.98 8.32
C LYS A 184 -6.28 3.92 7.03
N ALA A 185 -4.95 3.96 7.13
CA ALA A 185 -4.08 3.85 5.95
C ALA A 185 -4.31 2.54 5.19
N LEU A 186 -4.51 1.43 5.90
CA LEU A 186 -4.81 0.13 5.30
C LEU A 186 -6.15 0.12 4.56
N VAL A 187 -7.19 0.73 5.12
CA VAL A 187 -8.49 0.88 4.42
C VAL A 187 -8.31 1.71 3.15
N ASP A 188 -7.62 2.84 3.23
CA ASP A 188 -7.36 3.70 2.06
C ASP A 188 -6.53 2.97 0.98
N GLU A 189 -5.52 2.20 1.39
CA GLU A 189 -4.73 1.34 0.52
C GLU A 189 -5.61 0.32 -0.21
N LEU A 190 -6.46 -0.39 0.51
CA LEU A 190 -7.33 -1.43 -0.07
C LEU A 190 -8.40 -0.84 -0.98
N ASP A 191 -8.93 0.35 -0.66
CA ASP A 191 -9.87 1.07 -1.52
C ASP A 191 -9.19 1.46 -2.85
N LEU A 192 -7.96 1.99 -2.78
CA LEU A 192 -7.17 2.32 -3.98
C LEU A 192 -6.76 1.08 -4.76
N ALA A 193 -6.43 -0.02 -4.09
CA ALA A 193 -6.15 -1.30 -4.74
C ALA A 193 -7.35 -1.77 -5.56
N GLN A 194 -8.56 -1.69 -5.00
CA GLN A 194 -9.79 -2.04 -5.71
C GLN A 194 -10.07 -1.11 -6.89
N LEU A 195 -9.92 0.21 -6.71
CA LEU A 195 -10.09 1.17 -7.81
C LEU A 195 -9.08 0.92 -8.93
N SER A 196 -7.83 0.65 -8.58
CA SER A 196 -6.78 0.31 -9.55
C SER A 196 -7.10 -0.97 -10.31
N ALA A 197 -7.72 -1.95 -9.65
CA ALA A 197 -8.14 -3.20 -10.27
C ALA A 197 -9.30 -2.97 -11.25
N ASN A 198 -10.32 -2.22 -10.85
CA ASN A 198 -11.46 -1.89 -11.70
C ASN A 198 -11.02 -1.13 -12.96
N ASN A 199 -10.16 -0.12 -12.81
CA ASN A 199 -9.64 0.66 -13.95
C ASN A 199 -8.84 -0.17 -14.97
N ARG A 200 -8.30 -1.33 -14.56
CA ARG A 200 -7.60 -2.26 -15.45
C ARG A 200 -8.53 -3.25 -16.15
N GLN A 201 -9.77 -3.41 -15.66
CA GLN A 201 -10.77 -4.29 -16.24
C GLN A 201 -11.62 -3.60 -17.32
N GLU A 202 -11.77 -2.26 -17.24
CA GLU A 202 -12.42 -1.44 -18.26
C GLU A 202 -11.55 -1.27 -19.52
#